data_AF-R9J345-F1
#
_entry.id   AF-R9J345-F1
#
_cell.length_a   1.000
_cell.length_b   1.000
_cell.length_c   1.000
_cell.angle_alpha   90.00
_cell.angle_beta   90.00
_cell.angle_gamma   90.00
#
_symmetry.space_group_name_H-M   'P 1'
#
loop_
_entity.id
_entity.type
_entity.pdbx_description
1 polymer ?
#
loop_
_entity_poly.entity_id
_entity_poly.type
_entity_poly.pdbx_seq_one_letter_code
_entity_poly.pdbx_strand_id
1 'polypeptide(L)'
;MDVTIFEKFDQACSEKLSASIDEILRAGKEEKFCAISFMTTDDFYGCYLAWDYGNNIEAYYDWEQGSEPDFLYQPLVEIVDSCEEMDLCSKSEGKWEFAMGFLAVLEKNIRRIPDEIFRKNNYKREDVFFFATMSDGDYIEEMLDASAAMFNAAETRKTYGLL
;
A
#
# COMPACT_ATOMS: atom_id res chain seq x y z
N MET A 1 -8.56 14.41 -11.63
CA MET A 1 -7.25 14.89 -11.13
C MET A 1 -6.10 14.65 -12.14
N ASP A 2 -5.09 15.53 -12.18
CA ASP A 2 -3.85 15.33 -12.96
C ASP A 2 -2.93 14.33 -12.23
N VAL A 3 -2.65 13.19 -12.85
CA VAL A 3 -1.82 12.13 -12.24
C VAL A 3 -0.33 12.49 -12.17
N THR A 4 0.10 13.55 -12.85
CA THR A 4 1.49 14.04 -12.81
C THR A 4 1.89 14.56 -11.43
N ILE A 5 0.91 14.92 -10.57
CA ILE A 5 1.21 15.33 -9.19
C ILE A 5 1.94 14.23 -8.42
N PHE A 6 1.76 12.96 -8.78
CA PHE A 6 2.42 11.83 -8.11
C PHE A 6 3.79 11.45 -8.70
N GLU A 7 4.36 12.19 -9.65
CA GLU A 7 5.61 11.79 -10.34
C GLU A 7 6.76 11.52 -9.38
N LYS A 8 6.99 12.39 -8.37
CA LYS A 8 8.03 12.18 -7.37
C LYS A 8 7.78 10.95 -6.51
N PHE A 9 6.52 10.73 -6.12
CA PHE A 9 6.12 9.57 -5.33
C PHE A 9 6.26 8.27 -6.12
N ASP A 10 5.86 8.26 -7.39
CA ASP A 10 6.05 7.15 -8.33
C ASP A 10 7.52 6.83 -8.52
N GLN A 11 8.37 7.85 -8.73
CA GLN A 11 9.81 7.66 -8.85
C GLN A 11 10.39 7.02 -7.57
N ALA A 12 10.08 7.59 -6.41
CA ALA A 12 10.57 7.09 -5.13
C ALA A 12 10.15 5.63 -4.87
N CYS A 13 8.88 5.29 -5.16
CA CYS A 13 8.39 3.91 -5.09
C CYS A 13 9.13 2.99 -6.08
N SER A 14 9.33 3.43 -7.33
CA SER A 14 9.97 2.61 -8.36
C SER A 14 11.41 2.22 -8.01
N GLU A 15 12.11 3.08 -7.28
CA GLU A 15 13.50 2.88 -6.87
C GLU A 15 13.61 2.01 -5.62
N LYS A 16 12.71 2.19 -4.63
CA LYS A 16 12.91 1.69 -3.27
C LYS A 16 11.93 0.61 -2.82
N LEU A 17 10.73 0.56 -3.40
CA LEU A 17 9.67 -0.34 -2.90
C LEU A 17 10.11 -1.81 -2.95
N SER A 18 10.72 -2.24 -4.06
CA SER A 18 11.12 -3.64 -4.22
C SER A 18 12.13 -4.10 -3.15
N ALA A 19 13.02 -3.21 -2.71
CA ALA A 19 13.98 -3.50 -1.66
C ALA A 19 13.29 -3.64 -0.29
N SER A 20 12.35 -2.75 0.04
CA SER A 20 11.59 -2.86 1.30
C SER A 20 10.74 -4.13 1.35
N ILE A 21 10.07 -4.50 0.25
CA ILE A 21 9.33 -5.76 0.18
C ILE A 21 10.26 -6.97 0.30
N ASP A 22 11.44 -6.94 -0.33
CA ASP A 22 12.46 -7.99 -0.17
C ASP A 22 12.86 -8.19 1.29
N GLU A 23 13.04 -7.10 2.04
CA GLU A 23 13.40 -7.17 3.46
C GLU A 23 12.29 -7.80 4.31
N ILE A 24 11.03 -7.40 4.08
CA ILE A 24 9.86 -7.96 4.77
C ILE A 24 9.74 -9.47 4.50
N LEU A 25 9.81 -9.87 3.23
CA LEU A 25 9.68 -11.28 2.84
C LEU A 25 10.89 -12.12 3.32
N ARG A 26 12.09 -11.54 3.33
CA ARG A 26 13.28 -12.24 3.82
C ARG A 26 13.18 -12.53 5.33
N ALA A 27 12.63 -11.62 6.11
CA ALA A 27 12.43 -11.81 7.54
C ALA A 27 11.39 -12.91 7.85
N GLY A 28 10.36 -13.03 7.00
CA GLY A 28 9.32 -14.06 7.10
C GLY A 28 9.54 -15.30 6.25
N LYS A 29 10.75 -15.59 5.75
CA LYS A 29 10.98 -16.60 4.69
C LYS A 29 10.45 -18.02 4.96
N GLU A 30 10.25 -18.40 6.22
CA GLU A 30 9.69 -19.70 6.61
C GLU A 30 8.14 -19.69 6.70
N GLU A 31 7.53 -18.52 6.62
CA GLU A 31 6.10 -18.31 6.69
C GLU A 31 5.43 -18.60 5.35
N LYS A 32 4.19 -19.05 5.43
CA LYS A 32 3.43 -19.44 4.23
C LYS A 32 2.78 -18.26 3.52
N PHE A 33 2.42 -17.24 4.29
CA PHE A 33 1.67 -16.07 3.84
C PHE A 33 2.36 -14.81 4.32
N CYS A 34 2.05 -13.69 3.65
CA CYS A 34 2.48 -12.38 4.07
C CYS A 34 1.48 -11.35 3.56
N ALA A 35 0.79 -10.68 4.45
CA ALA A 35 -0.02 -9.52 4.11
C ALA A 35 0.77 -8.24 4.39
N ILE A 36 0.77 -7.31 3.46
CA ILE A 36 1.51 -6.05 3.52
C ILE A 36 0.53 -4.91 3.23
N SER A 37 0.44 -3.96 4.16
CA SER A 37 -0.40 -2.77 4.05
C SER A 37 0.43 -1.52 3.79
N PHE A 38 -0.14 -0.60 3.02
CA PHE A 38 0.28 0.80 2.94
C PHE A 38 -0.77 1.62 3.68
N MET A 39 -0.44 2.10 4.87
CA MET A 39 -1.38 2.83 5.72
C MET A 39 -1.07 4.32 5.66
N THR A 40 -2.07 5.12 5.31
CA THR A 40 -1.96 6.58 5.34
C THR A 40 -2.65 7.14 6.57
N THR A 41 -2.29 8.36 6.97
CA THR A 41 -3.19 9.16 7.81
C THR A 41 -4.43 9.57 7.00
N ASP A 42 -5.51 9.97 7.67
CA ASP A 42 -6.75 10.42 7.02
C ASP A 42 -6.52 11.57 6.02
N ASP A 43 -5.55 12.45 6.29
CA ASP A 43 -5.19 13.62 5.48
C ASP A 43 -4.04 13.39 4.50
N PHE A 44 -3.56 12.14 4.37
CA PHE A 44 -2.40 11.75 3.57
C PHE A 44 -1.06 12.40 3.96
N TYR A 45 -0.96 13.09 5.12
CA TYR A 45 0.31 13.58 5.64
C TYR A 45 1.22 12.48 6.20
N GLY A 46 0.77 11.22 6.26
CA GLY A 46 1.56 10.06 6.62
C GLY A 46 1.34 8.92 5.63
N CYS A 47 2.38 8.12 5.40
CA CYS A 47 2.27 6.82 4.73
C CYS A 47 3.34 5.88 5.27
N TYR A 48 2.92 4.73 5.80
CA TYR A 48 3.80 3.73 6.39
C TYR A 48 3.44 2.32 5.90
N LEU A 49 4.37 1.38 6.08
CA LEU A 49 4.16 -0.04 5.83
C LEU A 49 3.80 -0.73 7.14
N ALA A 50 2.81 -1.61 7.11
CA ALA A 50 2.64 -2.63 8.14
C ALA A 50 2.49 -4.01 7.50
N TRP A 51 2.79 -5.07 8.25
CA TRP A 51 2.65 -6.42 7.71
C TRP A 51 2.33 -7.46 8.79
N ASP A 52 1.82 -8.60 8.35
CA ASP A 52 1.65 -9.80 9.16
C ASP A 52 1.97 -11.03 8.32
N TYR A 53 2.46 -12.09 8.96
CA TYR A 53 2.79 -13.34 8.28
C TYR A 53 1.64 -14.36 8.29
N GLY A 54 0.46 -13.93 8.70
CA GLY A 54 -0.79 -14.67 8.55
C GLY A 54 -1.53 -14.33 7.26
N ASN A 55 -2.75 -14.84 7.16
CA ASN A 55 -3.69 -14.57 6.07
C ASN A 55 -4.96 -13.84 6.52
N ASN A 56 -4.98 -13.33 7.76
CA ASN A 56 -6.11 -12.59 8.30
C ASN A 56 -5.81 -11.08 8.23
N ILE A 57 -6.42 -10.42 7.25
CA ILE A 57 -6.31 -8.97 7.10
C ILE A 57 -7.38 -8.20 7.87
N GLU A 58 -8.43 -8.85 8.41
CA GLU A 58 -9.49 -8.16 9.15
C GLU A 58 -8.99 -7.59 10.49
N ALA A 59 -7.86 -8.09 10.99
CA ALA A 59 -7.22 -7.63 12.21
C ALA A 59 -5.97 -6.76 11.95
N TYR A 60 -5.91 -6.08 10.79
CA TYR A 60 -4.73 -5.30 10.40
C TYR A 60 -4.37 -4.18 11.39
N TYR A 61 -5.34 -3.66 12.13
CA TYR A 61 -5.14 -2.63 13.16
C TYR A 61 -4.39 -3.15 14.40
N ASP A 62 -4.30 -4.46 14.59
CA ASP A 62 -3.58 -5.10 15.70
C ASP A 62 -2.17 -5.59 15.28
N TRP A 63 -1.74 -5.31 14.05
CA TRP A 63 -0.43 -5.76 13.57
C TRP A 63 0.71 -5.02 14.27
N GLU A 64 1.65 -5.79 14.81
CA GLU A 64 2.80 -5.24 15.55
C GLU A 64 3.95 -4.82 14.62
N GLN A 65 4.02 -5.38 13.40
CA GLN A 65 5.11 -5.11 12.49
C GLN A 65 4.79 -3.91 11.61
N GLY A 66 5.74 -2.97 11.55
CA GLY A 66 5.63 -1.82 10.69
C GLY A 66 6.95 -1.10 10.49
N SER A 67 6.97 -0.22 9.49
CA SER A 67 8.09 0.66 9.20
C SER A 67 7.58 1.95 8.55
N GLU A 68 8.31 3.03 8.75
CA GLU A 68 7.99 4.35 8.22
C GLU A 68 9.05 4.75 7.17
N PRO A 69 9.04 4.15 5.97
CA PRO A 69 10.09 4.44 5.01
C PRO A 69 9.92 5.83 4.40
N ASP A 70 10.98 6.63 4.43
CA ASP A 70 10.99 8.03 3.91
C ASP A 70 10.45 8.17 2.48
N PHE A 71 10.61 7.14 1.64
CA PHE A 71 10.17 7.18 0.25
C PHE A 71 8.65 7.11 0.08
N LEU A 72 7.92 6.66 1.11
CA LEU A 72 6.47 6.71 1.15
C LEU A 72 5.98 8.02 1.78
N TYR A 73 6.65 8.47 2.83
CA TYR A 73 6.25 9.64 3.60
C TYR A 73 6.55 10.96 2.87
N GLN A 74 7.84 11.26 2.64
CA GLN A 74 8.27 12.61 2.25
C GLN A 74 7.68 13.05 0.90
N PRO A 75 7.68 12.22 -0.17
CA PRO A 75 7.10 12.64 -1.43
C PRO A 75 5.58 12.83 -1.36
N LEU A 76 4.88 12.09 -0.49
CA LEU A 76 3.43 12.24 -0.33
C LEU A 76 3.09 13.56 0.37
N VAL A 77 3.82 13.89 1.44
CA VAL A 77 3.69 15.20 2.12
C VAL A 77 3.94 16.36 1.16
N GLU A 78 4.98 16.28 0.33
CA GLU A 78 5.25 17.31 -0.67
C GLU A 78 4.09 17.49 -1.68
N ILE A 79 3.38 16.41 -2.02
CA ILE A 79 2.21 16.48 -2.90
C ILE A 79 1.06 17.16 -2.18
N VAL A 80 0.77 16.76 -0.94
CA VAL A 80 -0.28 17.35 -0.11
C VAL A 80 -0.04 18.86 0.08
N ASP A 81 1.18 19.26 0.44
CA ASP A 81 1.59 20.66 0.57
C ASP A 81 1.39 21.46 -0.73
N SER A 82 1.58 20.82 -1.89
CA SER A 82 1.42 21.47 -3.20
C SER A 82 -0.04 21.60 -3.65
N CYS A 83 -0.96 20.91 -2.99
CA CYS A 83 -2.39 20.86 -3.32
C CYS A 83 -3.21 21.77 -2.40
N GLU A 84 -2.79 23.03 -2.23
CA GLU A 84 -3.43 24.02 -1.33
C GLU A 84 -4.94 24.22 -1.57
N GLU A 85 -5.43 23.95 -2.77
CA GLU A 85 -6.85 24.10 -3.14
C GLU A 85 -7.71 22.88 -2.80
N MET A 86 -7.10 21.74 -2.43
CA MET A 86 -7.82 20.49 -2.15
C MET A 86 -7.94 20.26 -0.64
N ASP A 87 -9.17 20.16 -0.14
CA ASP A 87 -9.43 19.73 1.24
C ASP A 87 -9.31 18.21 1.36
N LEU A 88 -8.19 17.74 1.91
CA LEU A 88 -7.94 16.33 2.24
C LEU A 88 -8.35 15.97 3.68
N CYS A 89 -8.72 16.95 4.50
CA CYS A 89 -9.13 16.73 5.88
C CYS A 89 -10.61 16.33 6.00
N SER A 90 -11.41 16.58 4.95
CA SER A 90 -12.84 16.28 4.94
C SER A 90 -13.20 15.29 3.85
N LYS A 91 -14.18 14.40 4.13
CA LYS A 91 -14.82 13.57 3.11
C LYS A 91 -15.27 14.39 1.90
N SER A 92 -14.72 14.10 0.73
CA SER A 92 -15.08 14.78 -0.51
C SER A 92 -14.75 13.92 -1.73
N GLU A 93 -15.40 14.20 -2.86
CA GLU A 93 -15.05 13.56 -4.14
C GLU A 93 -13.58 13.83 -4.53
N GLY A 94 -13.07 15.03 -4.23
CA GLY A 94 -11.67 15.39 -4.47
C GLY A 94 -10.69 14.55 -3.66
N LYS A 95 -10.95 14.36 -2.35
CA LYS A 95 -10.16 13.47 -1.49
C LYS A 95 -10.17 12.02 -2.00
N TRP A 96 -11.32 11.54 -2.47
CA TRP A 96 -11.41 10.20 -3.05
C TRP A 96 -10.67 10.09 -4.39
N GLU A 97 -10.74 11.09 -5.26
CA GLU A 97 -9.92 11.13 -6.48
C GLU A 97 -8.42 11.10 -6.15
N PHE A 98 -8.00 11.85 -5.11
CA PHE A 98 -6.63 11.83 -4.61
C PHE A 98 -6.21 10.42 -4.16
N ALA A 99 -7.04 9.78 -3.33
CA ALA A 99 -6.83 8.41 -2.87
C ALA A 99 -6.65 7.45 -4.06
N MET A 100 -7.52 7.52 -5.07
CA MET A 100 -7.43 6.67 -6.26
C MET A 100 -6.16 6.92 -7.08
N GLY A 101 -5.68 8.16 -7.17
CA GLY A 101 -4.40 8.48 -7.79
C GLY A 101 -3.21 7.86 -7.05
N PHE A 102 -3.21 7.97 -5.73
CA PHE A 102 -2.24 7.32 -4.85
C PHE A 102 -2.24 5.80 -5.03
N LEU A 103 -3.42 5.17 -4.99
CA LEU A 103 -3.57 3.72 -5.19
C LEU A 103 -3.07 3.28 -6.57
N ALA A 104 -3.33 4.04 -7.63
CA ALA A 104 -2.87 3.70 -8.98
C ALA A 104 -1.32 3.69 -9.07
N VAL A 105 -0.64 4.59 -8.36
CA VAL A 105 0.83 4.60 -8.31
C VAL A 105 1.37 3.40 -7.53
N LEU A 106 0.75 3.05 -6.41
CA LEU A 106 1.11 1.84 -5.67
C LEU A 106 0.89 0.58 -6.52
N GLU A 107 -0.28 0.42 -7.14
CA GLU A 107 -0.59 -0.71 -8.02
C GLU A 107 0.48 -0.89 -9.10
N LYS A 108 0.81 0.19 -9.79
CA LYS A 108 1.83 0.21 -10.84
C LYS A 108 3.18 -0.28 -10.32
N ASN A 109 3.61 0.17 -9.15
CA ASN A 109 4.90 -0.18 -8.58
C ASN A 109 4.92 -1.60 -7.99
N ILE A 110 3.84 -2.05 -7.34
CA ILE A 110 3.68 -3.42 -6.85
C ILE A 110 3.76 -4.44 -8.01
N ARG A 111 3.10 -4.15 -9.13
CA ARG A 111 3.13 -5.00 -10.33
C ARG A 111 4.51 -5.07 -10.98
N ARG A 112 5.38 -4.08 -10.74
CA ARG A 112 6.75 -4.02 -11.28
C ARG A 112 7.79 -4.68 -10.38
N ILE A 113 7.44 -5.05 -9.14
CA ILE A 113 8.34 -5.81 -8.28
C ILE A 113 8.72 -7.10 -9.03
N PRO A 114 10.01 -7.45 -9.17
CA PRO A 114 10.40 -8.66 -9.87
C PRO A 114 9.93 -9.94 -9.15
N ASP A 115 9.43 -10.94 -9.89
CA ASP A 115 9.04 -12.24 -9.34
C ASP A 115 10.18 -12.95 -8.59
N GLU A 116 11.42 -12.62 -8.92
CA GLU A 116 12.61 -13.12 -8.22
C GLU A 116 12.62 -12.75 -6.73
N ILE A 117 12.08 -11.58 -6.35
CA ILE A 117 11.99 -11.14 -4.96
C ILE A 117 11.11 -12.09 -4.14
N PHE A 118 9.99 -12.55 -4.70
CA PHE A 118 9.11 -13.51 -4.03
C PHE A 118 9.79 -14.89 -3.96
N ARG A 119 10.25 -15.39 -5.12
CA ARG A 119 10.81 -16.75 -5.22
C ARG A 119 12.05 -16.95 -4.35
N LYS A 120 12.97 -15.99 -4.30
CA LYS A 120 14.21 -16.12 -3.50
C LYS A 120 13.94 -16.12 -1.99
N ASN A 121 12.79 -15.59 -1.59
CA ASN A 121 12.28 -15.57 -0.22
C ASN A 121 11.23 -16.64 0.05
N ASN A 122 11.15 -17.69 -0.79
CA ASN A 122 10.26 -18.84 -0.57
C ASN A 122 8.74 -18.53 -0.65
N TYR A 123 8.38 -17.43 -1.30
CA TYR A 123 6.99 -17.09 -1.61
C TYR A 123 6.70 -17.26 -3.11
N LYS A 124 5.46 -17.60 -3.44
CA LYS A 124 4.87 -17.21 -4.73
C LYS A 124 4.31 -15.80 -4.60
N ARG A 125 4.10 -15.12 -5.72
CA ARG A 125 3.47 -13.79 -5.69
C ARG A 125 2.08 -13.85 -5.05
N GLU A 126 1.34 -14.91 -5.33
CA GLU A 126 -0.02 -15.11 -4.82
C GLU A 126 -0.08 -15.46 -3.33
N ASP A 127 1.07 -15.78 -2.72
CA ASP A 127 1.17 -15.98 -1.27
C ASP A 127 1.28 -14.64 -0.53
N VAL A 128 1.57 -13.53 -1.25
CA VAL A 128 1.69 -12.19 -0.69
C VAL A 128 0.48 -11.35 -1.06
N PHE A 129 -0.15 -10.74 -0.07
CA PHE A 129 -1.32 -9.90 -0.24
C PHE A 129 -0.99 -8.44 0.04
N PHE A 130 -1.29 -7.55 -0.91
CA PHE A 130 -1.05 -6.12 -0.75
C PHE A 130 -2.36 -5.36 -0.62
N PHE A 131 -2.45 -4.39 0.28
CA PHE A 131 -3.57 -3.44 0.30
C PHE A 131 -3.11 -2.10 0.83
N ALA A 132 -3.96 -1.10 0.71
CA ALA A 132 -3.75 0.21 1.29
C ALA A 132 -5.04 0.68 1.97
N THR A 133 -4.91 1.42 3.06
CA THR A 133 -6.06 1.94 3.81
C THR A 133 -5.63 3.17 4.60
N MET A 134 -6.58 3.84 5.24
CA MET A 134 -6.32 4.92 6.18
C MET A 134 -6.27 4.36 7.61
N SER A 135 -5.42 4.91 8.46
CA SER A 135 -5.33 4.55 9.88
C SER A 135 -6.62 4.82 10.64
N ASP A 136 -7.33 5.86 10.20
CA ASP A 136 -8.53 6.40 10.80
C ASP A 136 -9.25 7.29 9.77
N GLY A 137 -10.42 7.79 10.16
CA GLY A 137 -11.14 8.79 9.37
C GLY A 137 -12.02 8.21 8.26
N ASP A 138 -12.06 8.93 7.14
CA ASP A 138 -12.96 8.65 6.03
C ASP A 138 -12.37 7.58 5.10
N TYR A 139 -13.22 6.81 4.41
CA TYR A 139 -12.78 5.89 3.35
C TYR A 139 -11.89 4.70 3.76
N ILE A 140 -11.78 4.37 5.06
CA ILE A 140 -10.97 3.23 5.54
C ILE A 140 -11.35 1.95 4.77
N GLU A 141 -12.63 1.58 4.81
CA GLU A 141 -13.14 0.37 4.14
C GLU A 141 -13.11 0.54 2.62
N GLU A 142 -13.56 1.68 2.10
CA GLU A 142 -13.58 1.94 0.66
C GLU A 142 -12.17 1.85 0.02
N MET A 143 -11.14 2.35 0.69
CA MET A 143 -9.76 2.31 0.23
C MET A 143 -9.16 0.91 0.36
N LEU A 144 -9.48 0.19 1.44
CA LEU A 144 -9.08 -1.21 1.62
C LEU A 144 -9.65 -2.07 0.49
N ASP A 145 -10.95 -2.00 0.24
CA ASP A 145 -11.62 -2.78 -0.79
C ASP A 145 -11.10 -2.47 -2.19
N ALA A 146 -10.96 -1.18 -2.51
CA ALA A 146 -10.44 -0.73 -3.79
C ALA A 146 -9.01 -1.21 -4.02
N SER A 147 -8.12 -1.00 -3.04
CA SER A 147 -6.72 -1.38 -3.15
C SER A 147 -6.52 -2.89 -3.19
N ALA A 148 -7.24 -3.65 -2.36
CA ALA A 148 -7.24 -5.11 -2.38
C ALA A 148 -7.60 -5.66 -3.77
N ALA A 149 -8.59 -5.05 -4.43
CA ALA A 149 -9.01 -5.41 -5.78
C ALA A 149 -8.00 -4.98 -6.87
N MET A 150 -7.34 -3.83 -6.72
CA MET A 150 -6.37 -3.32 -7.69
C MET A 150 -5.03 -4.09 -7.64
N PHE A 151 -4.55 -4.36 -6.43
CA PHE A 151 -3.17 -4.82 -6.22
C PHE A 151 -3.01 -6.32 -6.41
N ASN A 152 -4.09 -7.09 -6.21
CA ASN A 152 -4.02 -8.55 -6.12
C ASN A 152 -4.82 -9.26 -7.20
N ALA A 153 -4.33 -10.43 -7.61
CA ALA A 153 -5.09 -11.36 -8.43
C ALA A 153 -6.32 -11.91 -7.67
N ALA A 154 -7.30 -12.43 -8.41
CA ALA A 154 -8.50 -13.01 -7.81
C ALA A 154 -8.18 -14.22 -6.91
N GLU A 155 -7.19 -15.02 -7.31
CA GLU A 155 -6.71 -16.20 -6.59
C GLU A 155 -6.07 -15.83 -5.24
N THR A 156 -5.29 -14.75 -5.21
CA THR A 156 -4.72 -14.19 -3.97
C THR A 156 -5.86 -13.76 -3.04
N ARG A 157 -6.82 -12.96 -3.53
CA ARG A 157 -7.97 -12.52 -2.73
C ARG A 157 -8.77 -13.68 -2.13
N LYS A 158 -8.96 -14.77 -2.89
CA LYS A 158 -9.60 -15.99 -2.39
C LYS A 158 -8.88 -16.60 -1.19
N THR A 159 -7.56 -16.61 -1.25
CA THR A 159 -6.69 -17.23 -0.24
C THR A 159 -6.75 -16.47 1.09
N TYR A 160 -6.98 -15.16 1.01
CA TYR A 160 -7.13 -14.23 2.13
C TYR A 160 -8.60 -13.98 2.51
N GLY A 161 -9.56 -14.74 1.97
CA GLY A 161 -10.95 -14.71 2.40
C GLY A 161 -11.81 -13.57 1.82
N LEU A 162 -11.32 -12.84 0.80
CA LEU A 162 -11.99 -11.67 0.22
C LEU A 162 -12.79 -11.98 -1.06
N LEU A 163 -13.56 -13.09 -1.09
CA LEU A 163 -14.44 -13.47 -2.21
C LEU A 163 -15.80 -14.00 -1.77
#